data_AF-A0A916KFP9-F1
#
_entry.id   AF-A0A916KFP9-F1
#
_cell.length_a   1.000
_cell.length_b   1.000
_cell.length_c   1.000
_cell.angle_alpha   90.00
_cell.angle_beta   90.00
_cell.angle_gamma   90.00
#
_symmetry.space_group_name_H-M   'P 1'
#
loop_
_entity.id
_entity.type
_entity.pdbx_description
1 polymer ?
#
loop_
_entity_poly.entity_id
_entity_poly.type
_entity_poly.pdbx_seq_one_letter_code
_entity_poly.pdbx_strand_id
1 'polypeptide(L)'
;KDVYSVLRKISVQSGNGSFIRKKNFIVNLMRSCQEKEMKFIVRTLVRNLRIGAMMRTILPALAQAVALNYYCSSELKSENLKDKLQSLSAAVVEAYNILPNLDLLVPSLINEG
;
A
#
# COMPACT_ATOMS: atom_id res chain seq x y z
N LYS A 1 -14.00 2.80 -7.72
CA LYS A 1 -14.29 1.62 -6.86
C LYS A 1 -13.39 1.75 -5.65
N ASP A 2 -13.92 2.20 -4.51
CA ASP A 2 -13.07 2.59 -3.38
C ASP A 2 -12.98 1.45 -2.36
N VAL A 3 -12.27 0.38 -2.72
CA VAL A 3 -12.11 -0.83 -1.89
C VAL A 3 -11.64 -0.46 -0.48
N TYR A 4 -10.61 0.39 -0.38
CA TYR A 4 -10.10 0.87 0.91
C TYR A 4 -11.17 1.59 1.73
N SER A 5 -11.97 2.48 1.11
CA SER A 5 -13.06 3.18 1.78
C SER A 5 -14.12 2.22 2.30
N VAL A 6 -14.49 1.20 1.53
CA VAL A 6 -15.44 0.15 1.97
C VAL A 6 -14.88 -0.65 3.15
N LEU A 7 -13.60 -1.06 3.08
CA LEU A 7 -12.94 -1.76 4.18
C LEU A 7 -12.88 -0.90 5.45
N ARG A 8 -12.63 0.40 5.32
CA ARG A 8 -12.67 1.36 6.44
C ARG A 8 -14.09 1.54 6.98
N LYS A 9 -15.12 1.58 6.11
CA LYS A 9 -16.52 1.61 6.55
C LYS A 9 -16.90 0.36 7.34
N ILE A 10 -16.42 -0.82 6.92
CA ILE A 10 -16.59 -2.09 7.65
C ILE A 10 -15.91 -2.03 9.01
N SER A 11 -14.68 -1.50 9.11
CA SER A 11 -13.90 -1.49 10.35
C SER A 11 -14.56 -0.64 11.44
N VAL A 12 -15.16 0.50 11.08
CA VAL A 12 -15.83 1.40 12.04
C VAL A 12 -17.26 0.98 12.40
N GLN A 13 -17.86 -0.02 11.75
CA GLN A 13 -19.22 -0.47 12.11
C GLN A 13 -19.24 -1.13 13.50
N SER A 14 -20.10 -0.63 14.37
CA SER A 14 -20.32 -1.14 15.73
C SER A 14 -21.80 -1.03 16.15
N GLY A 15 -22.15 -1.61 17.31
CA GLY A 15 -23.50 -1.56 17.87
C GLY A 15 -24.50 -2.54 17.26
N ASN A 16 -25.77 -2.39 17.62
CA ASN A 16 -26.84 -3.29 17.17
C ASN A 16 -27.00 -3.25 15.63
N GLY A 17 -27.29 -4.40 15.03
CA GLY A 17 -27.37 -4.57 13.56
C GLY A 17 -26.06 -4.36 12.80
N SER A 18 -24.91 -4.14 13.46
CA SER A 18 -23.61 -3.98 12.79
C SER A 18 -23.19 -5.20 11.99
N PHE A 19 -23.51 -6.41 12.47
CA PHE A 19 -23.23 -7.66 11.75
C PHE A 19 -23.89 -7.69 10.37
N ILE A 20 -25.17 -7.34 10.29
CA ILE A 20 -25.93 -7.29 9.03
C ILE A 20 -25.36 -6.22 8.10
N ARG A 21 -25.04 -5.03 8.62
CA ARG A 21 -24.40 -3.95 7.84
C ARG A 21 -23.04 -4.38 7.27
N LYS A 22 -22.16 -4.97 8.10
CA LYS A 22 -20.87 -5.51 7.66
C LYS A 22 -21.04 -6.58 6.59
N LYS A 23 -21.98 -7.52 6.78
CA LYS A 23 -22.31 -8.54 5.78
C LYS A 23 -22.74 -7.91 4.45
N ASN A 24 -23.61 -6.91 4.48
CA ASN A 24 -24.08 -6.24 3.26
C ASN A 24 -22.93 -5.54 2.53
N PHE A 25 -22.04 -4.83 3.23
CA PHE A 25 -20.86 -4.22 2.61
C PHE A 25 -19.95 -5.27 1.95
N ILE A 26 -19.67 -6.38 2.66
CA ILE A 26 -18.83 -7.46 2.14
C ILE A 26 -19.45 -8.10 0.91
N VAL A 27 -20.75 -8.43 0.95
CA VAL A 27 -21.46 -9.02 -0.19
C VAL A 27 -21.49 -8.09 -1.40
N ASN A 28 -21.74 -6.80 -1.19
CA ASN A 28 -21.72 -5.81 -2.28
C ASN A 28 -20.31 -5.66 -2.88
N LEU A 29 -19.27 -5.67 -2.05
CA LEU A 29 -17.88 -5.66 -2.51
C LEU A 29 -17.58 -6.89 -3.38
N MET A 30 -17.96 -8.09 -2.92
CA MET A 30 -17.75 -9.34 -3.65
C MET A 30 -18.51 -9.40 -4.98
N ARG A 31 -19.76 -8.90 -5.02
CA ARG A 31 -20.56 -8.81 -6.27
C ARG A 31 -19.93 -7.89 -7.32
N SER A 32 -19.18 -6.89 -6.89
CA SER A 32 -18.50 -5.95 -7.78
C SER A 32 -17.13 -6.43 -8.26
N CYS A 33 -16.62 -7.55 -7.73
CA CYS A 33 -15.31 -8.09 -8.10
C CYS A 33 -15.34 -8.69 -9.51
N GLN A 34 -14.27 -8.47 -10.27
CA GLN A 34 -14.02 -9.07 -11.58
C GLN A 34 -12.80 -9.97 -11.52
N GLU A 35 -12.78 -11.02 -12.35
CA GLU A 35 -11.63 -11.92 -12.51
C GLU A 35 -11.03 -12.43 -11.19
N LYS A 36 -9.79 -12.03 -10.89
CA LYS A 36 -9.00 -12.45 -9.73
C LYS A 36 -9.17 -11.54 -8.51
N GLU A 37 -9.92 -10.44 -8.61
CA GLU A 37 -10.12 -9.49 -7.50
C GLU A 37 -10.70 -10.18 -6.27
N MET A 38 -11.71 -11.04 -6.47
CA MET A 38 -12.41 -11.75 -5.39
C MET A 38 -11.44 -12.53 -4.49
N LYS A 39 -10.43 -13.17 -5.07
CA LYS A 39 -9.40 -13.92 -4.33
C LYS A 39 -8.68 -13.05 -3.32
N PHE A 40 -8.27 -11.85 -3.71
CA PHE A 40 -7.53 -10.92 -2.85
C PHE A 40 -8.43 -10.22 -1.84
N ILE A 41 -9.68 -9.91 -2.22
CA ILE A 41 -10.67 -9.36 -1.30
C ILE A 41 -10.98 -10.36 -0.18
N VAL A 42 -11.32 -11.61 -0.50
CA VAL A 42 -11.61 -12.64 0.49
C VAL A 42 -10.41 -12.86 1.41
N ARG A 43 -9.20 -12.98 0.83
CA ARG A 43 -7.96 -13.14 1.60
C ARG A 43 -7.66 -11.96 2.53
N THR A 44 -7.97 -10.74 2.10
CA THR A 44 -7.85 -9.53 2.94
C THR A 44 -8.83 -9.56 4.11
N LEU A 45 -10.09 -9.93 3.86
CA LEU A 45 -11.14 -10.00 4.89
C LEU A 45 -10.84 -11.04 5.97
N VAL A 46 -10.26 -12.19 5.59
CA VAL A 46 -9.82 -13.24 6.55
C VAL A 46 -8.41 -12.99 7.11
N ARG A 47 -7.81 -11.81 6.85
CA ARG A 47 -6.47 -11.41 7.30
C ARG A 47 -5.34 -12.38 6.88
N ASN A 48 -5.46 -12.95 5.69
CA ASN A 48 -4.58 -14.00 5.20
C ASN A 48 -4.20 -13.80 3.72
N LEU A 49 -3.57 -12.66 3.42
CA LEU A 49 -3.28 -12.23 2.06
C LEU A 49 -2.32 -13.18 1.31
N ARG A 50 -1.28 -13.68 1.99
CA ARG A 50 -0.27 -14.64 1.49
C ARG A 50 0.34 -14.26 0.14
N ILE A 51 0.82 -13.03 0.02
CA ILE A 51 1.51 -12.53 -1.19
C ILE A 51 3.03 -12.46 -1.03
N GLY A 52 3.57 -12.79 0.15
CA GLY A 52 5.02 -12.75 0.41
C GLY A 52 5.62 -11.34 0.55
N ALA A 53 4.80 -10.29 0.51
CA ALA A 53 5.22 -8.91 0.74
C ALA A 53 5.13 -8.53 2.22
N MET A 54 6.11 -7.75 2.68
CA MET A 54 6.18 -7.21 4.03
C MET A 54 6.68 -5.76 3.99
N MET A 55 6.62 -5.02 5.10
CA MET A 55 7.09 -3.63 5.15
C MET A 55 8.54 -3.46 4.66
N ARG A 56 9.42 -4.42 4.98
CA ARG A 56 10.83 -4.41 4.52
C ARG A 56 10.98 -4.57 2.99
N THR A 57 9.99 -5.10 2.29
CA THR A 57 9.99 -5.18 0.81
C THR A 57 9.21 -4.02 0.18
N ILE A 58 8.18 -3.51 0.88
CA ILE A 58 7.32 -2.42 0.38
C ILE A 58 8.06 -1.08 0.43
N LEU A 59 8.76 -0.76 1.52
CA LEU A 59 9.42 0.54 1.69
C LEU A 59 10.53 0.79 0.64
N PRO A 60 11.46 -0.16 0.37
CA PRO A 60 12.43 0.01 -0.71
C PRO A 60 11.77 0.14 -2.09
N ALA A 61 10.73 -0.66 -2.37
CA ALA A 61 10.03 -0.59 -3.64
C ALA A 61 9.34 0.76 -3.85
N LEU A 62 8.76 1.34 -2.79
CA LEU A 62 8.17 2.68 -2.83
C LEU A 62 9.23 3.75 -3.10
N ALA A 63 10.36 3.72 -2.37
CA ALA A 63 11.45 4.67 -2.55
C ALA A 63 11.99 4.66 -3.98
N GLN A 64 12.20 3.45 -4.53
CA GLN A 64 12.64 3.28 -5.92
C GLN A 64 11.60 3.76 -6.92
N ALA A 65 10.31 3.50 -6.70
CA ALA A 65 9.25 3.97 -7.59
C ALA A 65 9.19 5.50 -7.64
N VAL A 66 9.29 6.17 -6.48
CA VAL A 66 9.33 7.65 -6.40
C VAL A 66 10.57 8.19 -7.11
N ALA A 67 11.75 7.63 -6.83
CA ALA A 67 13.00 8.05 -7.46
C ALA A 67 12.97 7.87 -8.99
N LEU A 68 12.49 6.73 -9.48
CA LEU A 68 12.38 6.45 -10.91
C LEU A 68 11.37 7.37 -11.62
N ASN A 69 10.30 7.77 -10.92
CA ASN A 69 9.33 8.72 -11.45
C ASN A 69 9.90 10.14 -11.51
N TYR A 70 10.69 10.54 -10.51
CA TYR A 70 11.26 11.88 -10.40
C TYR A 70 12.43 12.10 -11.37
N TYR A 71 13.40 11.17 -11.37
CA TYR A 71 14.62 11.27 -12.19
C TYR A 71 14.41 10.75 -13.62
N CYS A 72 13.47 11.34 -14.37
CA CYS A 72 13.10 10.97 -15.75
C CYS A 72 14.19 10.16 -16.50
N SER A 73 13.81 9.03 -17.11
CA SER A 73 14.64 7.92 -17.61
C SER A 73 15.92 8.26 -18.43
N SER A 74 16.12 9.52 -18.84
CA SER A 74 17.37 10.02 -19.43
C SER A 74 18.51 10.29 -18.43
N GLU A 75 18.23 10.74 -17.20
CA GLU A 75 19.27 11.06 -16.20
C GLU A 75 19.83 9.81 -15.49
N LEU A 76 19.10 8.69 -15.59
CA LEU A 76 19.43 7.41 -14.95
C LEU A 76 20.43 6.55 -15.73
N LYS A 77 20.98 7.02 -16.86
CA LYS A 77 22.00 6.28 -17.65
C LYS A 77 23.42 6.30 -17.04
N SER A 78 23.57 6.84 -15.84
CA SER A 78 24.85 6.89 -15.11
C SER A 78 25.16 5.53 -14.46
N GLU A 79 26.43 5.12 -14.47
CA GLU A 79 26.96 3.86 -13.89
C GLU A 79 26.61 3.67 -12.40
N ASN A 80 26.15 4.71 -11.70
CA ASN A 80 25.87 4.71 -10.25
C ASN A 80 24.38 4.63 -9.88
N LEU A 81 23.48 4.32 -10.82
CA LEU A 81 22.02 4.28 -10.60
C LEU A 81 21.65 3.34 -9.43
N LYS A 82 22.19 2.11 -9.43
CA LYS A 82 21.85 1.07 -8.45
C LYS A 82 22.23 1.51 -7.04
N ASP A 83 23.41 2.08 -6.87
CA ASP A 83 23.91 2.53 -5.57
C ASP A 83 23.06 3.68 -5.04
N LYS A 84 22.67 4.62 -5.92
CA LYS A 84 21.77 5.73 -5.55
C LYS A 84 20.37 5.24 -5.16
N LEU A 85 19.82 4.26 -5.87
CA LEU A 85 18.52 3.66 -5.49
C LEU A 85 18.62 2.90 -4.17
N GLN A 86 19.75 2.24 -3.91
CA GLN A 86 19.97 1.53 -2.67
C GLN A 86 20.10 2.49 -1.49
N SER A 87 20.81 3.61 -1.64
CA SER A 87 20.92 4.64 -0.61
C SER A 87 19.56 5.29 -0.30
N LEU A 88 18.76 5.62 -1.31
CA LEU A 88 17.41 6.17 -1.13
C LEU A 88 16.49 5.16 -0.44
N SER A 89 16.55 3.89 -0.86
CA SER A 89 15.80 2.82 -0.22
C SER A 89 16.14 2.69 1.27
N ALA A 90 17.42 2.79 1.62
CA ALA A 90 17.87 2.73 3.01
C ALA A 90 17.37 3.93 3.83
N ALA A 91 17.43 5.14 3.27
CA ALA A 91 16.94 6.36 3.94
C ALA A 91 15.43 6.29 4.24
N VAL A 92 14.61 5.81 3.31
CA VAL A 92 13.16 5.63 3.54
C VAL A 92 12.88 4.57 4.61
N VAL A 93 13.64 3.47 4.61
CA VAL A 93 13.52 2.44 5.64
C VAL A 93 13.92 3.00 7.01
N GLU A 94 14.98 3.79 7.10
CA GLU A 94 15.41 4.45 8.33
C GLU A 94 14.35 5.44 8.84
N ALA A 95 13.82 6.29 7.97
CA ALA A 95 12.75 7.23 8.30
C ALA A 95 11.52 6.50 8.87
N TYR A 96 11.11 5.38 8.26
CA TYR A 96 10.02 4.55 8.78
C TYR A 96 10.35 3.90 10.12
N ASN A 97 11.60 3.50 10.36
CA ASN A 97 12.01 2.91 11.63
C ASN A 97 11.98 3.95 12.77
N ILE A 98 12.23 5.22 12.47
CA ILE A 98 12.12 6.33 13.43
C ILE A 98 10.64 6.69 13.66
N LEU A 99 9.88 6.80 12.57
CA LEU A 99 8.46 7.16 12.60
C LEU A 99 7.64 6.17 11.75
N PRO A 100 7.08 5.10 12.36
CA PRO A 100 6.34 4.07 11.64
C PRO A 100 4.91 4.53 11.28
N ASN A 101 4.80 5.63 10.54
CA ASN A 101 3.55 6.25 10.12
C ASN A 101 3.54 6.51 8.61
N LEU A 102 2.83 5.65 7.88
CA LEU A 102 2.70 5.77 6.42
C LEU A 102 1.87 6.97 5.97
N ASP A 103 0.93 7.44 6.80
CA ASP A 103 0.08 8.59 6.46
C ASP A 103 0.89 9.89 6.44
N LEU A 104 2.04 9.94 7.10
CA LEU A 104 2.99 11.06 7.05
C LEU A 104 4.14 10.80 6.07
N LEU A 105 4.70 9.59 6.08
CA LEU A 105 5.85 9.24 5.24
C LEU A 105 5.51 9.31 3.75
N VAL A 106 4.39 8.73 3.33
CA VAL A 106 4.03 8.63 1.90
C VAL A 106 3.79 10.01 1.27
N PRO A 107 3.00 10.92 1.86
CA PRO A 107 2.82 12.25 1.30
C PRO A 107 4.13 13.06 1.27
N SER A 108 4.97 12.95 2.30
CA SER A 108 6.26 13.65 2.34
C SER A 108 7.16 13.20 1.19
N LEU A 109 7.28 11.89 0.95
CA LEU A 109 8.06 11.33 -0.16
C LEU A 109 7.52 11.74 -1.53
N ILE A 110 6.19 11.74 -1.72
CA ILE A 110 5.61 12.07 -3.03
C ILE A 110 5.74 13.57 -3.33
N ASN A 111 5.64 14.43 -2.32
CA ASN A 111 5.66 15.88 -2.51
C ASN A 111 7.09 16.46 -2.58
N GLU A 112 8.02 15.93 -1.78
CA GLU A 112 9.36 16.50 -1.62
C GLU A 112 10.46 15.67 -2.31
N GLY A 113 10.19 14.41 -2.65
CA GLY A 113 11.13 13.49 -3.32
C GLY A 113 11.95 12.63 -2.37
#